data_AF-A0A7C7Q181-F1
#
_entry.id   AF-A0A7C7Q181-F1
#
_cell.length_a   1.000
_cell.length_b   1.000
_cell.length_c   1.000
_cell.angle_alpha   90.00
_cell.angle_beta   90.00
_cell.angle_gamma   90.00
#
_symmetry.space_group_name_H-M   'P 1'
#
loop_
_entity.id
_entity.type
_entity.pdbx_description
1 polymer ?
#
loop_
_entity_poly.entity_id
_entity_poly.type
_entity_poly.pdbx_seq_one_letter_code
_entity_poly.pdbx_strand_id
1 'polypeptide(L)'
;MKTGIAELPLHYGSCPKWLFVRMKKLSGAIAKAIVLEFGTTEFLKRISDPFFFQAFACVVGFDWHSSGTTTTLCAALKEANLEEYGIAICGGKGNMARKTPEEIEEKIKYVDADPEKMKYFSRIGVFFSEAEGKDLLLLY
;
A
#
# COMPACT_ATOMS: atom_id res chain seq x y z
N MET A 1 8.39 11.66 37.40
CA MET A 1 8.89 12.61 36.37
C MET A 1 8.04 12.42 35.12
N LYS A 2 7.35 13.47 34.62
CA LYS A 2 6.74 13.44 33.27
C LYS A 2 7.84 13.72 32.25
N THR A 3 8.14 12.75 31.38
CA THR A 3 9.16 12.85 30.32
C THR A 3 8.53 13.41 29.04
N GLY A 4 8.33 14.73 28.99
CA GLY A 4 7.83 15.43 27.80
C GLY A 4 6.32 15.26 27.52
N ILE A 5 5.78 16.18 26.73
CA ILE A 5 4.43 16.10 26.17
C ILE A 5 4.61 16.01 24.65
N ALA A 6 4.10 14.95 24.04
CA ALA A 6 4.02 14.85 22.59
C ALA A 6 2.63 15.31 22.15
N GLU A 7 2.54 16.45 21.48
CA GLU A 7 1.33 16.87 20.79
C GLU A 7 1.28 16.21 19.42
N LEU A 8 0.34 15.27 19.26
CA LEU A 8 0.03 14.63 17.99
C LEU A 8 -1.32 15.17 17.52
N PRO A 9 -1.36 16.31 16.79
CA PRO A 9 -2.61 16.83 16.29
C PRO A 9 -3.24 15.84 15.31
N LEU A 10 -4.56 15.70 15.37
CA LEU A 10 -5.30 14.98 14.35
C LEU A 10 -5.23 15.77 13.04
N HIS A 11 -4.62 15.18 12.01
CA HIS A 11 -4.62 15.75 10.67
C HIS A 11 -5.98 15.45 10.01
N TYR A 12 -6.77 16.49 9.78
CA TYR A 12 -8.02 16.41 9.04
C TYR A 12 -7.78 16.80 7.57
N GLY A 13 -8.55 16.19 6.66
CA GLY A 13 -8.49 16.48 5.23
C GLY A 13 -7.87 15.36 4.40
N SER A 14 -7.57 15.67 3.14
CA SER A 14 -6.99 14.73 2.17
C SER A 14 -5.61 15.22 1.74
N CYS A 15 -4.75 14.28 1.34
CA CYS A 15 -3.45 14.62 0.77
C CYS A 15 -3.63 15.62 -0.40
N PRO A 16 -2.91 16.75 -0.40
CA PRO A 16 -2.99 17.72 -1.49
C PRO A 16 -2.66 17.06 -2.84
N LYS A 17 -3.46 17.34 -3.87
CA LYS A 17 -3.29 16.73 -5.20
C LYS A 17 -1.87 16.86 -5.75
N TRP A 18 -1.24 18.02 -5.57
CA TRP A 18 0.12 18.27 -6.04
C TRP A 18 1.16 17.36 -5.36
N LEU A 19 0.95 17.05 -4.07
CA LEU A 19 1.81 16.16 -3.31
C LEU A 19 1.56 14.71 -3.74
N PHE A 20 0.29 14.32 -3.83
CA PHE A 20 -0.09 12.96 -4.22
C PHE A 20 0.48 12.57 -5.60
N VAL A 21 0.47 13.48 -6.58
CA VAL A 21 1.09 13.23 -7.90
C VAL A 21 2.60 12.95 -7.78
N ARG A 22 3.30 13.61 -6.85
CA ARG A 22 4.72 13.36 -6.58
C ARG A 22 4.93 12.06 -5.81
N MET A 23 4.09 11.81 -4.81
CA MET A 23 4.09 10.56 -4.04
C MET A 23 3.96 9.36 -4.97
N LYS A 24 2.97 9.35 -5.86
CA LYS A 24 2.76 8.28 -6.86
C LYS A 24 4.02 7.98 -7.67
N LYS A 25 4.70 9.03 -8.18
CA LYS A 25 5.91 8.86 -8.99
C LYS A 25 7.07 8.29 -8.16
N LEU A 26 7.29 8.85 -6.97
CA LEU A 26 8.42 8.49 -6.12
C LEU A 26 8.21 7.11 -5.45
N SER A 27 7.01 6.84 -4.94
CA SER A 27 6.66 5.54 -4.38
C SER A 27 6.77 4.44 -5.44
N GLY A 28 6.31 4.71 -6.67
CA GLY A 28 6.50 3.81 -7.80
C GLY A 28 7.97 3.53 -8.10
N ALA A 29 8.80 4.58 -8.21
CA ALA A 29 10.23 4.41 -8.49
C ALA A 29 10.95 3.60 -7.40
N ILE A 30 10.67 3.89 -6.12
CA ILE A 30 11.27 3.17 -4.98
C ILE A 30 10.81 1.71 -4.95
N ALA A 31 9.51 1.46 -5.10
CA ALA A 31 8.97 0.11 -5.12
C ALA A 31 9.57 -0.71 -6.28
N LYS A 32 9.61 -0.14 -7.49
CA LYS A 32 10.27 -0.76 -8.65
C LYS A 32 11.73 -1.10 -8.38
N ALA A 33 12.49 -0.16 -7.79
CA ALA A 33 13.89 -0.41 -7.47
C ALA A 33 14.06 -1.57 -6.46
N ILE A 34 13.20 -1.65 -5.44
CA ILE A 34 13.23 -2.75 -4.47
C ILE A 34 12.90 -4.08 -5.17
N VAL A 35 11.86 -4.11 -6.00
CA VAL A 35 11.43 -5.34 -6.68
C VAL A 35 12.47 -5.82 -7.69
N LEU A 36 13.07 -4.93 -8.47
CA LEU A 36 14.08 -5.29 -9.46
C LEU A 36 15.37 -5.82 -8.82
N GLU A 37 15.75 -5.30 -7.65
CA GLU A 37 16.99 -5.70 -6.97
C GLU A 37 16.80 -6.90 -6.04
N PHE A 38 15.66 -6.99 -5.36
CA PHE A 38 15.44 -7.95 -4.27
C PHE A 38 14.20 -8.87 -4.46
N GLY A 39 13.41 -8.66 -5.51
CA GLY A 39 12.19 -9.44 -5.78
C GLY A 39 10.94 -8.91 -5.06
N THR A 40 9.78 -9.45 -5.43
CA THR A 40 8.47 -9.07 -4.88
C THR A 40 8.32 -9.44 -3.41
N THR A 41 8.89 -10.58 -3.00
CA THR A 41 8.81 -11.07 -1.61
C THR A 41 9.52 -10.14 -0.64
N GLU A 42 10.68 -9.60 -1.01
CA GLU A 42 11.38 -8.62 -0.15
C GLU A 42 10.61 -7.30 -0.10
N PHE A 43 10.00 -6.87 -1.21
CA PHE A 43 9.13 -5.69 -1.19
C PHE A 43 7.94 -5.89 -0.24
N LEU A 44 7.26 -7.04 -0.31
CA LEU A 44 6.18 -7.40 0.63
C LEU A 44 6.67 -7.34 2.07
N LYS A 45 7.78 -8.02 2.38
CA LYS A 45 8.34 -8.06 3.73
C LYS A 45 8.64 -6.67 4.28
N ARG A 46 9.20 -5.78 3.46
CA ARG A 46 9.49 -4.39 3.84
C ARG A 46 8.24 -3.58 4.03
N ILE A 47 7.29 -3.62 3.09
CA ILE A 47 6.06 -2.83 3.22
C ILE A 47 5.17 -3.32 4.38
N SER A 48 5.33 -4.58 4.79
CA SER A 48 4.70 -5.13 6.00
C SER A 48 5.36 -4.72 7.31
N ASP A 49 6.62 -4.27 7.29
CA ASP A 49 7.29 -3.75 8.48
C ASP A 49 6.78 -2.34 8.81
N PRO A 50 6.23 -2.09 10.01
CA PRO A 50 5.63 -0.80 10.35
C PRO A 50 6.65 0.35 10.37
N PHE A 51 7.92 0.08 10.69
CA PHE A 51 8.96 1.11 10.69
C PHE A 51 9.32 1.50 9.27
N PHE A 52 9.50 0.52 8.39
CA PHE A 52 9.73 0.75 6.97
C PHE A 52 8.54 1.45 6.32
N PHE A 53 7.30 1.04 6.60
CA PHE A 53 6.10 1.68 6.05
C PHE A 53 6.05 3.17 6.43
N GLN A 54 6.27 3.50 7.70
CA GLN A 54 6.30 4.89 8.16
C GLN A 54 7.47 5.67 7.54
N ALA A 55 8.66 5.07 7.48
CA ALA A 55 9.82 5.71 6.84
C ALA A 55 9.56 5.95 5.35
N PHE A 56 8.92 5.01 4.66
CA PHE A 56 8.58 5.14 3.26
C PHE A 56 7.56 6.27 3.03
N ALA A 57 6.53 6.38 3.88
CA ALA A 57 5.60 7.50 3.85
C ALA A 57 6.32 8.85 3.99
N CYS A 58 7.22 8.97 4.96
CA CYS A 58 8.02 10.18 5.16
C CYS A 58 8.91 10.48 3.94
N VAL A 59 9.57 9.46 3.36
CA VAL A 59 10.44 9.61 2.17
C VAL A 59 9.66 10.12 0.96
N VAL A 60 8.41 9.69 0.78
CA VAL A 60 7.57 10.19 -0.32
C VAL A 60 6.95 11.57 -0.02
N GLY A 61 7.34 12.20 1.10
CA GLY A 61 6.92 13.54 1.48
C GLY A 61 5.62 13.59 2.28
N PHE A 62 5.20 12.46 2.87
CA PHE A 62 3.98 12.38 3.68
C PHE A 62 4.30 12.01 5.12
N ASP A 63 4.47 13.03 5.95
CA ASP A 63 4.86 12.95 7.37
C ASP A 63 3.67 13.00 8.33
N TRP A 64 2.44 12.93 7.82
CA TRP A 64 1.24 12.86 8.66
C TRP A 64 1.29 11.63 9.59
N HIS A 65 0.51 11.75 10.65
CA HIS A 65 0.36 10.72 11.66
C HIS A 65 -1.01 10.02 11.54
N SER A 66 -1.10 8.75 11.94
CA SER A 66 -2.33 7.93 12.01
C SER A 66 -2.80 7.30 10.68
N SER A 67 -4.09 6.90 10.62
CA SER A 67 -4.69 6.18 9.48
C SER A 67 -4.61 6.89 8.13
N GLY A 68 -4.39 8.21 8.11
CA GLY A 68 -4.17 8.96 6.88
C GLY A 68 -2.90 8.54 6.15
N THR A 69 -1.87 8.12 6.89
CA THR A 69 -0.58 7.64 6.37
C THR A 69 -0.74 6.33 5.63
N THR A 70 -1.41 5.36 6.25
CA THR A 70 -1.73 4.08 5.61
C THR A 70 -2.53 4.30 4.33
N THR A 71 -3.68 4.98 4.41
CA THR A 71 -4.55 5.17 3.24
C THR A 71 -3.84 5.92 2.10
N THR A 72 -3.04 6.95 2.41
CA THR A 72 -2.43 7.78 1.36
C THR A 72 -1.24 7.08 0.69
N LEU A 73 -0.35 6.43 1.44
CA LEU A 73 0.76 5.69 0.85
C LEU A 73 0.25 4.50 0.02
N CYS A 74 -0.74 3.77 0.55
CA CYS A 74 -1.38 2.67 -0.17
C CYS A 74 -2.01 3.12 -1.48
N ALA A 75 -2.75 4.25 -1.47
CA ALA A 75 -3.34 4.82 -2.67
C ALA A 75 -2.26 5.26 -3.68
N ALA A 76 -1.17 5.88 -3.22
CA ALA A 76 -0.06 6.29 -4.09
C ALA A 76 0.63 5.09 -4.75
N LEU A 77 0.87 4.02 -4.00
CA LEU A 77 1.43 2.76 -4.52
C LEU A 77 0.46 2.09 -5.51
N LYS A 78 -0.83 2.02 -5.18
CA LYS A 78 -1.86 1.48 -6.07
C LYS A 78 -1.90 2.20 -7.41
N GLU A 79 -1.80 3.52 -7.38
CA GLU A 79 -1.77 4.33 -8.58
C GLU A 79 -0.44 4.26 -9.35
N ALA A 80 0.65 3.84 -8.72
CA ALA A 80 1.96 3.71 -9.36
C ALA A 80 2.06 2.57 -10.39
N ASN A 81 1.03 1.71 -10.45
CA ASN A 81 0.87 0.62 -11.41
C ASN A 81 2.09 -0.32 -11.48
N LEU A 82 2.29 -1.10 -10.43
CA LEU A 82 3.40 -2.05 -10.29
C LEU A 82 3.10 -3.42 -10.92
N GLU A 83 1.99 -3.54 -11.66
CA GLU A 83 1.48 -4.80 -12.23
C GLU A 83 2.50 -5.47 -13.17
N GLU A 84 3.23 -4.66 -13.95
CA GLU A 84 4.30 -5.16 -14.83
C GLU A 84 5.49 -5.79 -14.08
N TYR A 85 5.62 -5.52 -12.77
CA TYR A 85 6.63 -6.12 -11.89
C TYR A 85 6.07 -7.22 -10.99
N GLY A 86 4.87 -7.72 -11.30
CA GLY A 86 4.24 -8.81 -10.54
C GLY A 86 3.64 -8.39 -9.20
N ILE A 87 3.35 -7.10 -9.02
CA ILE A 87 2.65 -6.59 -7.84
C ILE A 87 1.33 -5.96 -8.28
N ALA A 88 0.23 -6.60 -7.91
CA ALA A 88 -1.09 -5.99 -8.00
C ALA A 88 -1.51 -5.43 -6.64
N ILE A 89 -2.15 -4.26 -6.66
CA ILE A 89 -2.64 -3.58 -5.47
C ILE A 89 -4.14 -3.33 -5.61
N CYS A 90 -4.92 -3.88 -4.70
CA CYS A 90 -6.39 -3.74 -4.64
C CYS A 90 -6.85 -3.14 -3.31
N GLY A 91 -8.04 -2.53 -3.32
CA GLY A 91 -8.71 -2.00 -2.14
C GLY A 91 -8.56 -0.50 -1.92
N GLY A 92 -8.81 -0.07 -0.68
CA GLY A 92 -8.83 1.33 -0.27
C GLY A 92 -9.94 1.62 0.75
N LYS A 93 -10.04 2.88 1.17
CA LYS A 93 -10.95 3.28 2.25
C LYS A 93 -12.36 3.64 1.75
N GLY A 94 -13.37 3.41 2.59
CA GLY A 94 -14.74 3.87 2.36
C GLY A 94 -15.40 3.20 1.16
N ASN A 95 -15.91 3.98 0.21
CA ASN A 95 -16.58 3.44 -0.98
C ASN A 95 -15.65 2.61 -1.87
N MET A 96 -14.34 2.87 -1.85
CA MET A 96 -13.36 2.08 -2.61
C MET A 96 -13.18 0.67 -2.05
N ALA A 97 -13.34 0.48 -0.73
CA ALA A 97 -13.29 -0.85 -0.10
C ALA A 97 -14.33 -1.81 -0.69
N ARG A 98 -15.50 -1.28 -1.09
CA ARG A 98 -16.59 -2.08 -1.66
C ARG A 98 -16.27 -2.60 -3.07
N LYS A 99 -15.30 -1.99 -3.76
CA LYS A 99 -14.87 -2.37 -5.12
C LYS A 99 -13.71 -3.37 -5.14
N THR A 100 -13.22 -3.76 -3.97
CA THR A 100 -12.07 -4.66 -3.84
C THR A 100 -12.28 -6.00 -4.56
N PRO A 101 -13.45 -6.67 -4.47
CA PRO A 101 -13.67 -7.91 -5.20
C PRO A 101 -13.56 -7.78 -6.72
N GLU A 102 -14.08 -6.70 -7.30
CA GLU A 102 -14.00 -6.43 -8.73
C GLU A 102 -12.56 -6.10 -9.16
N GLU A 103 -11.82 -5.35 -8.35
CA GLU A 103 -10.40 -5.07 -8.60
C GLU A 103 -9.54 -6.34 -8.54
N ILE A 104 -9.86 -7.27 -7.64
CA ILE A 104 -9.19 -8.58 -7.57
C ILE A 104 -9.40 -9.34 -8.88
N GLU A 105 -10.64 -9.42 -9.39
CA GLU A 105 -10.93 -10.11 -10.65
C GLU A 105 -10.19 -9.48 -11.83
N GLU A 106 -10.12 -8.15 -11.89
CA GLU A 106 -9.41 -7.43 -12.95
C GLU A 106 -7.91 -7.70 -12.93
N LYS A 107 -7.32 -7.73 -11.73
CA LYS A 107 -5.87 -7.74 -11.54
C LYS A 107 -5.28 -9.12 -11.33
N ILE A 108 -6.10 -10.16 -11.16
CA ILE A 108 -5.60 -11.53 -10.92
C ILE A 108 -4.69 -12.02 -12.04
N LYS A 109 -4.87 -11.54 -13.28
CA LYS A 109 -4.00 -11.87 -14.43
C LYS A 109 -2.54 -11.42 -14.29
N TYR A 110 -2.23 -10.52 -13.36
CA TYR A 110 -0.88 -10.00 -13.13
C TYR A 110 -0.13 -10.71 -12.00
N VAL A 111 -0.82 -11.57 -11.24
CA VAL A 111 -0.29 -12.28 -10.07
C VAL A 111 -0.66 -13.75 -10.16
N ASP A 112 0.03 -14.61 -9.41
CA ASP A 112 -0.31 -16.04 -9.35
C ASP A 112 -1.01 -16.33 -8.02
N ALA A 113 -2.31 -16.03 -7.96
CA ALA A 113 -3.11 -16.13 -6.76
C ALA A 113 -4.52 -16.67 -7.05
N ASP A 114 -5.12 -17.36 -6.07
CA ASP A 114 -6.51 -17.81 -6.15
C ASP A 114 -7.47 -16.62 -5.89
N PRO A 115 -8.27 -16.19 -6.89
CA PRO A 115 -9.15 -15.04 -6.76
C PRO A 115 -10.20 -15.20 -5.66
N GLU A 116 -10.71 -16.42 -5.42
CA GLU A 116 -11.72 -16.64 -4.37
C GLU A 116 -11.11 -16.54 -2.97
N LYS A 117 -9.88 -17.05 -2.82
CA LYS A 117 -9.09 -16.89 -1.59
C LYS A 117 -8.78 -15.41 -1.32
N MET A 118 -8.43 -14.64 -2.35
CA MET A 118 -8.15 -13.20 -2.23
C MET A 118 -9.40 -12.39 -1.87
N LYS A 119 -10.55 -12.71 -2.49
CA LYS A 119 -11.84 -12.10 -2.13
C LYS A 119 -12.19 -12.40 -0.68
N TYR A 120 -11.97 -13.62 -0.21
CA TYR A 120 -12.15 -13.97 1.20
C TYR A 120 -11.25 -13.12 2.12
N PHE A 121 -9.95 -13.05 1.84
CA PHE A 121 -9.00 -12.24 2.62
C PHE A 121 -9.34 -10.75 2.65
N SER A 122 -9.84 -10.21 1.55
CA SER A 122 -10.31 -8.81 1.47
C SER A 122 -11.49 -8.49 2.40
N ARG A 123 -12.21 -9.49 2.91
CA ARG A 123 -13.35 -9.29 3.82
C ARG A 123 -12.98 -9.36 5.30
N ILE A 124 -11.87 -10.01 5.63
CA ILE A 124 -11.47 -10.27 7.02
C ILE A 124 -10.39 -9.32 7.54
N GLY A 125 -9.95 -8.32 6.75
CA GLY A 125 -9.03 -7.29 7.22
C GLY A 125 -7.54 -7.63 7.04
N VAL A 126 -7.20 -8.62 6.20
CA VAL A 126 -5.81 -9.04 6.02
C VAL A 126 -5.10 -8.09 5.07
N PHE A 127 -4.09 -7.39 5.60
CA PHE A 127 -3.33 -6.34 4.91
C PHE A 127 -2.31 -6.89 3.89
N PHE A 128 -1.99 -8.20 3.93
CA PHE A 128 -1.03 -8.82 3.02
C PHE A 128 -1.32 -10.32 2.84
N SER A 129 -1.33 -10.78 1.59
CA SER A 129 -1.52 -12.19 1.25
C SER A 129 -0.43 -12.66 0.31
N GLU A 130 0.42 -13.58 0.78
CA GLU A 130 1.44 -14.26 0.00
C GLU A 130 0.80 -15.40 -0.82
N ALA A 131 1.16 -15.48 -2.10
CA ALA A 131 0.89 -16.64 -2.96
C ALA A 131 2.17 -16.94 -3.75
N GLU A 132 2.59 -18.22 -3.72
CA GLU A 132 3.90 -18.72 -4.14
C GLU A 132 4.48 -18.07 -5.41
N GLY A 133 5.39 -17.12 -5.23
CA GLY A 133 6.30 -16.61 -6.27
C GLY A 133 5.84 -15.38 -7.08
N LYS A 134 4.59 -14.90 -6.92
CA LYS A 134 4.10 -13.62 -7.46
C LYS A 134 3.03 -13.02 -6.56
N ASP A 135 3.28 -11.82 -6.05
CA ASP A 135 2.66 -11.33 -4.82
C ASP A 135 1.52 -10.34 -5.07
N LEU A 136 0.33 -10.60 -4.49
CA LEU A 136 -0.78 -9.66 -4.44
C LEU A 136 -0.75 -8.84 -3.14
N LEU A 137 -0.74 -7.53 -3.27
CA LEU A 137 -0.87 -6.61 -2.15
C LEU A 137 -2.34 -6.20 -1.97
N LEU A 138 -2.98 -6.63 -0.88
CA LEU A 138 -4.33 -6.22 -0.53
C LEU A 138 -4.27 -5.03 0.42
N LEU A 139 -4.45 -3.81 -0.08
CA LEU A 139 -4.37 -2.60 0.73
C LEU A 139 -5.75 -2.04 1.08
N TYR A 140 -5.98 -1.75 2.36
CA TYR A 140 -7.14 -0.99 2.85
C TYR A 140 -6.87 0.52 2.90
#